data_AF-F4PXW8-F1
#
_entry.id   AF-F4PXW8-F1
#
_cell.length_a   1.000
_cell.length_b   1.000
_cell.length_c   1.000
_cell.angle_alpha   90.00
_cell.angle_beta   90.00
_cell.angle_gamma   90.00
#
_symmetry.space_group_name_H-M   'P 1'
#
loop_
_entity.id
_entity.type
_entity.pdbx_description
1 polymer ?
#
loop_
_entity_poly.entity_id
_entity_poly.type
_entity_poly.pdbx_seq_one_letter_code
_entity_poly.pdbx_strand_id
1 'polypeptide(L)'
;MESTTQPEPESTVAPTTVEEQVNTESAPETTTVPETETTTSVPETTTTAPETTTTVPETTVATTVVGEDVVAAEPVEPVVVTAATTLAPEEEQQTVITTPTIVVVAQEFLDVPALRAPAGAEVSEIKTPTSSSTTTTTTTTVVERTPINCETGVDYQETFDHPNFHMAGWLWTHAVCRRLYMLIEKKINSNWTPKTNKEVKEVVRAIRACDQWLKSHHLHEDDIVWPWLAALKPETKDILDGAMTEQHHGWEDLSKELQDTLTELDTDNTLTADSDTFAPLLARLQDVHYRIVVSVMSHFVDEEKLLIPLCLTLDKSEQIKTGDLIHKRVKSEPMAKFGFCGMIDLAKNDKVVGKSINKSIPGLIRKLLPALWNKSEYKWFITALEVVQ
;
A
#
# COMPACT_ATOMS: atom_id res chain seq x y z
N MET A 1 -73.80 -1.25 -16.09
CA MET A 1 -72.62 -0.67 -15.44
C MET A 1 -73.04 -0.24 -14.06
N GLU A 2 -72.88 -1.11 -13.07
CA GLU A 2 -72.99 -0.75 -11.66
C GLU A 2 -71.99 -1.64 -10.92
N SER A 3 -71.06 -0.97 -10.25
CA SER A 3 -69.82 -1.47 -9.68
C SER A 3 -70.11 -2.04 -8.29
N THR A 4 -69.82 -3.31 -8.06
CA THR A 4 -69.88 -3.93 -6.73
C THR A 4 -68.45 -4.00 -6.19
N THR A 5 -68.12 -3.06 -5.30
CA THR A 5 -66.86 -3.04 -4.56
C THR A 5 -66.99 -3.94 -3.33
N GLN A 6 -66.14 -4.96 -3.25
CA GLN A 6 -66.05 -5.90 -2.14
C GLN A 6 -64.99 -5.41 -1.15
N PRO A 7 -65.26 -5.31 0.17
CA PRO A 7 -64.24 -4.93 1.13
C PRO A 7 -63.35 -6.12 1.51
N GLU A 8 -62.05 -5.84 1.63
CA GLU A 8 -61.01 -6.74 2.12
C GLU A 8 -61.19 -7.08 3.61
N PRO A 9 -60.76 -8.27 4.07
CA PRO A 9 -60.79 -8.63 5.48
C PRO A 9 -59.66 -7.98 6.28
N GLU A 10 -60.04 -7.31 7.37
CA GLU A 10 -59.14 -6.79 8.40
C GLU A 10 -58.36 -7.93 9.07
N SER A 11 -57.03 -7.79 9.09
CA SER A 11 -56.10 -8.68 9.78
C SER A 11 -55.92 -8.23 11.23
N THR A 12 -56.48 -9.02 12.16
CA THR A 12 -56.35 -8.81 13.60
C THR A 12 -54.99 -9.29 14.09
N VAL A 13 -54.06 -8.37 14.35
CA VAL A 13 -52.80 -8.67 15.05
C VAL A 13 -53.03 -8.53 16.55
N ALA A 14 -52.80 -9.62 17.29
CA ALA A 14 -52.84 -9.65 18.75
C ALA A 14 -51.62 -8.93 19.35
N PRO A 15 -51.75 -8.20 20.47
CA PRO A 15 -50.62 -7.60 21.15
C PRO A 15 -49.86 -8.67 21.96
N THR A 16 -48.56 -8.80 21.70
CA THR A 16 -47.65 -9.58 22.54
C THR A 16 -47.22 -8.72 23.73
N THR A 17 -47.67 -9.11 24.92
CA THR A 17 -47.21 -8.57 26.20
C THR A 17 -45.77 -9.03 26.45
N VAL A 18 -44.82 -8.10 26.54
CA VAL A 18 -43.47 -8.35 27.03
C VAL A 18 -43.47 -8.05 28.53
N GLU A 19 -43.31 -9.08 29.36
CA GLU A 19 -43.05 -8.92 30.78
C GLU A 19 -41.60 -8.44 30.98
N GLU A 20 -41.45 -7.20 31.41
CA GLU A 20 -40.18 -6.62 31.85
C GLU A 20 -39.95 -7.06 33.31
N GLN A 21 -39.10 -8.07 33.51
CA GLN A 21 -38.57 -8.42 34.82
C GLN A 21 -37.52 -7.38 35.24
N VAL A 22 -37.95 -6.42 36.05
CA VAL A 22 -37.07 -5.51 36.79
C VAL A 22 -36.40 -6.31 37.91
N ASN A 23 -35.13 -6.66 37.73
CA ASN A 23 -34.29 -7.24 38.76
C ASN A 23 -33.55 -6.12 39.49
N THR A 24 -34.07 -5.71 40.65
CA THR A 24 -33.39 -4.78 41.58
C THR A 24 -32.32 -5.53 42.36
N GLU A 25 -31.05 -5.33 42.00
CA GLU A 25 -29.90 -5.69 42.84
C GLU A 25 -29.30 -4.41 43.43
N SER A 26 -29.40 -4.29 44.76
CA SER A 26 -28.93 -3.17 45.55
C SER A 26 -27.41 -3.11 45.57
N ALA A 27 -26.83 -1.99 45.10
CA ALA A 27 -25.43 -1.64 45.32
C ALA A 27 -25.28 -0.80 46.61
N PRO A 28 -24.18 -0.95 47.37
CA PRO A 28 -23.96 -0.21 48.61
C PRO A 28 -23.52 1.24 48.35
N GLU A 29 -24.07 2.15 49.16
CA GLU A 29 -23.72 3.56 49.24
C GLU A 29 -22.22 3.75 49.49
N THR A 30 -21.55 4.48 48.59
CA THR A 30 -20.18 4.96 48.81
C THR A 30 -20.25 6.41 49.26
N THR A 31 -19.79 6.62 50.50
CA THR A 31 -19.65 7.91 51.17
C THR A 31 -18.68 8.84 50.43
N THR A 32 -19.17 9.98 49.95
CA THR A 32 -18.37 11.09 49.47
C THR A 32 -17.75 11.87 50.63
N VAL A 33 -16.41 11.90 50.67
CA VAL A 33 -15.60 12.83 51.48
C VAL A 33 -15.22 14.02 50.57
N PRO A 34 -15.29 15.28 51.02
CA PRO A 34 -14.87 16.41 50.20
C PRO A 34 -13.34 16.52 50.15
N GLU A 35 -12.78 16.43 48.94
CA GLU A 35 -11.37 16.76 48.69
C GLU A 35 -11.16 18.27 48.80
N THR A 36 -10.14 18.64 49.56
CA THR A 36 -9.67 20.00 49.76
C THR A 36 -8.61 20.30 48.71
N GLU A 37 -8.91 21.23 47.79
CA GLU A 37 -7.92 21.74 46.85
C GLU A 37 -6.84 22.55 47.59
N THR A 38 -5.62 22.01 47.65
CA THR A 38 -4.43 22.75 48.06
C THR A 38 -3.60 23.06 46.82
N THR A 39 -3.77 24.25 46.28
CA THR A 39 -2.91 24.84 45.24
C THR A 39 -1.57 25.20 45.86
N THR A 40 -0.53 24.41 45.56
CA THR A 40 0.87 24.77 45.84
C THR A 40 1.48 25.31 44.55
N SER A 41 1.65 26.63 44.49
CA SER A 41 2.38 27.32 43.44
C SER A 41 3.89 27.07 43.58
N VAL A 42 4.49 26.50 42.53
CA VAL A 42 5.95 26.36 42.38
C VAL A 42 6.47 27.64 41.71
N PRO A 43 7.54 28.27 42.21
CA PRO A 43 8.11 29.44 41.57
C PRO A 43 8.88 29.06 40.30
N GLU A 44 8.57 29.74 39.20
CA GLU A 44 9.35 29.75 37.97
C GLU A 44 10.74 30.33 38.24
N THR A 45 11.79 29.53 37.98
CA THR A 45 13.17 30.01 38.01
C THR A 45 13.62 30.27 36.58
N THR A 46 13.51 31.53 36.16
CA THR A 46 14.02 32.03 34.88
C THR A 46 15.55 32.05 34.92
N THR A 47 16.20 31.14 34.20
CA THR A 47 17.65 31.15 34.00
C THR A 47 17.93 31.69 32.60
N THR A 48 18.28 32.96 32.53
CA THR A 48 18.79 33.62 31.32
C THR A 48 20.23 33.16 31.07
N ALA A 49 20.46 32.38 30.02
CA ALA A 49 21.80 32.10 29.52
C ALA A 49 22.23 33.21 28.54
N PRO A 50 23.50 33.68 28.56
CA PRO A 50 23.96 34.70 27.64
C PRO A 50 24.24 34.12 26.25
N GLU A 51 23.65 34.73 25.23
CA GLU A 51 23.98 34.49 23.83
C GLU A 51 25.44 34.91 23.56
N THR A 52 26.24 33.96 23.08
CA THR A 52 27.60 34.23 22.59
C THR A 52 27.53 34.28 21.07
N THR A 53 27.50 35.50 20.52
CA THR A 53 27.59 35.76 19.09
C THR A 53 29.01 35.50 18.60
N THR A 54 29.20 34.43 17.83
CA THR A 54 30.45 34.19 17.09
C THR A 54 30.21 34.51 15.62
N THR A 55 30.82 35.60 15.15
CA THR A 55 30.87 35.98 13.74
C THR A 55 31.92 35.14 13.02
N VAL A 56 31.53 34.52 11.90
CA VAL A 56 32.44 33.84 10.96
C VAL A 56 32.48 34.67 9.67
N PRO A 57 33.67 34.93 9.07
CA PRO A 57 33.77 35.74 7.87
C PRO A 57 33.32 35.00 6.60
N GLU A 58 32.56 35.71 5.77
CA GLU A 58 32.24 35.36 4.38
C GLU A 58 33.50 35.14 3.55
N THR A 59 33.56 34.01 2.84
CA THR A 59 34.52 33.78 1.75
C THR A 59 33.74 33.73 0.45
N THR A 60 33.92 34.75 -0.37
CA THR A 60 33.36 34.88 -1.72
C THR A 60 34.19 34.02 -2.68
N VAL A 61 33.56 33.07 -3.37
CA VAL A 61 34.16 32.36 -4.50
C VAL A 61 33.38 32.73 -5.76
N ALA A 62 34.08 33.37 -6.69
CA ALA A 62 33.59 33.67 -8.03
C ALA A 62 33.70 32.41 -8.90
N THR A 63 32.61 32.03 -9.56
CA THR A 63 32.60 30.96 -10.57
C THR A 63 32.29 31.55 -11.94
N THR A 64 33.20 31.28 -12.86
CA THR A 64 33.21 31.67 -14.27
C THR A 64 32.20 30.84 -15.07
N VAL A 65 31.41 31.51 -15.91
CA VAL A 65 30.51 30.89 -16.89
C VAL A 65 31.29 30.64 -18.18
N VAL A 66 31.32 29.38 -18.65
CA VAL A 66 31.71 29.02 -20.01
C VAL A 66 30.47 28.46 -20.69
N GLY A 67 30.07 29.10 -21.79
CA GLY A 67 28.94 28.69 -22.62
C GLY A 67 29.33 27.58 -23.59
N GLU A 68 28.38 26.72 -23.90
CA GLU A 68 28.50 25.70 -24.93
C GLU A 68 27.22 25.69 -25.77
N ASP A 69 27.39 25.91 -27.08
CA ASP A 69 26.35 25.93 -28.11
C ASP A 69 25.86 24.49 -28.41
N VAL A 70 24.55 24.30 -28.47
CA VAL A 70 23.94 23.03 -28.92
C VAL A 70 23.17 23.25 -30.22
N VAL A 71 23.59 22.54 -31.26
CA VAL A 71 23.00 22.50 -32.61
C VAL A 71 21.81 21.54 -32.61
N ALA A 72 20.67 22.00 -33.14
CA ALA A 72 19.44 21.22 -33.30
C ALA A 72 19.53 20.26 -34.51
N ALA A 73 19.01 19.04 -34.35
CA ALA A 73 18.80 18.07 -35.43
C ALA A 73 17.31 17.85 -35.69
N GLU A 74 16.93 17.79 -36.97
CA GLU A 74 15.55 17.64 -37.45
C GLU A 74 15.03 16.17 -37.35
N PRO A 75 13.72 15.96 -37.18
CA PRO A 75 13.13 14.63 -37.09
C PRO A 75 12.78 14.03 -38.46
N VAL A 76 12.98 12.72 -38.60
CA VAL A 76 12.65 11.91 -39.78
C VAL A 76 11.26 11.27 -39.61
N GLU A 77 10.41 11.35 -40.64
CA GLU A 77 9.06 10.76 -40.67
C GLU A 77 9.07 9.23 -40.90
N PRO A 78 8.14 8.46 -40.30
CA PRO A 78 8.06 7.02 -40.49
C PRO A 78 7.23 6.60 -41.72
N VAL A 79 7.74 5.58 -42.43
CA VAL A 79 7.14 4.92 -43.59
C VAL A 79 6.17 3.81 -43.14
N VAL A 80 4.95 3.81 -43.67
CA VAL A 80 3.94 2.76 -43.47
C VAL A 80 4.02 1.72 -44.60
N VAL A 81 4.14 0.45 -44.24
CA VAL A 81 4.08 -0.68 -45.19
C VAL A 81 2.87 -1.56 -44.88
N THR A 82 1.97 -1.70 -45.85
CA THR A 82 0.80 -2.57 -45.80
C THR A 82 1.10 -3.90 -46.50
N ALA A 83 0.88 -5.03 -45.81
CA ALA A 83 0.95 -6.36 -46.42
C ALA A 83 -0.45 -6.92 -46.69
N ALA A 84 -0.65 -7.46 -47.89
CA ALA A 84 -1.87 -8.13 -48.33
C ALA A 84 -1.78 -9.64 -48.10
N THR A 85 -2.87 -10.26 -47.63
CA THR A 85 -2.97 -11.72 -47.46
C THR A 85 -3.80 -12.34 -48.59
N THR A 86 -3.24 -13.38 -49.22
CA THR A 86 -3.87 -14.22 -50.25
C THR A 86 -4.55 -15.44 -49.62
N LEU A 87 -5.73 -15.82 -50.10
CA LEU A 87 -6.48 -17.02 -49.69
C LEU A 87 -6.31 -18.17 -50.70
N ALA A 88 -6.21 -19.40 -50.19
CA ALA A 88 -6.36 -20.67 -50.91
C ALA A 88 -6.82 -21.77 -49.90
N PRO A 89 -7.34 -22.94 -50.31
CA PRO A 89 -8.71 -23.36 -50.00
C PRO A 89 -8.84 -24.52 -48.98
N GLU A 90 -10.11 -24.79 -48.67
CA GLU A 90 -10.72 -25.63 -47.63
C GLU A 90 -10.28 -27.11 -47.60
N GLU A 91 -9.99 -27.62 -46.40
CA GLU A 91 -10.11 -29.04 -46.01
C GLU A 91 -10.96 -29.17 -44.72
N GLU A 92 -11.60 -30.33 -44.56
CA GLU A 92 -12.66 -30.67 -43.62
C GLU A 92 -12.41 -30.26 -42.15
N GLN A 93 -13.34 -29.48 -41.58
CA GLN A 93 -13.24 -28.95 -40.21
C GLN A 93 -13.66 -29.98 -39.15
N GLN A 94 -12.68 -30.47 -38.38
CA GLN A 94 -12.92 -30.77 -36.96
C GLN A 94 -13.06 -29.45 -36.21
N THR A 95 -14.18 -29.25 -35.53
CA THR A 95 -14.42 -28.06 -34.70
C THR A 95 -13.58 -28.13 -33.42
N VAL A 96 -12.29 -27.80 -33.52
CA VAL A 96 -11.46 -27.50 -32.35
C VAL A 96 -11.84 -26.10 -31.90
N ILE A 97 -12.68 -26.01 -30.86
CA ILE A 97 -12.95 -24.73 -30.19
C ILE A 97 -11.65 -24.34 -29.49
N THR A 98 -10.88 -23.48 -30.14
CA THR A 98 -9.68 -22.87 -29.56
C THR A 98 -10.11 -21.55 -28.97
N THR A 99 -10.26 -21.47 -27.65
CA THR A 99 -10.51 -20.20 -26.97
C THR A 99 -9.31 -19.28 -27.22
N PRO A 100 -9.49 -18.03 -27.73
CA PRO A 100 -8.37 -17.13 -27.94
C PRO A 100 -7.68 -16.88 -26.60
N THR A 101 -6.41 -17.28 -26.52
CA THR A 101 -5.56 -17.03 -25.36
C THR A 101 -4.95 -15.65 -25.54
N ILE A 102 -5.32 -14.70 -24.67
CA ILE A 102 -4.64 -13.42 -24.57
C ILE A 102 -3.30 -13.68 -23.90
N VAL A 103 -2.22 -13.67 -24.69
CA VAL A 103 -0.85 -13.69 -24.17
C VAL A 103 -0.52 -12.27 -23.70
N VAL A 104 -0.54 -12.03 -22.40
CA VAL A 104 0.05 -10.83 -21.82
C VAL A 104 1.54 -11.09 -21.66
N VAL A 105 2.34 -10.66 -22.65
CA VAL A 105 3.79 -10.57 -22.48
C VAL A 105 4.04 -9.37 -21.57
N ALA A 106 4.52 -9.61 -20.35
CA ALA A 106 5.04 -8.54 -19.50
C ALA A 106 6.31 -7.99 -20.17
N GLN A 107 6.15 -6.87 -20.88
CA GLN A 107 7.24 -6.14 -21.50
C GLN A 107 8.11 -5.52 -20.41
N GLU A 108 9.44 -5.56 -20.56
CA GLU A 108 10.37 -4.83 -19.69
C GLU A 108 9.95 -3.35 -19.63
N PHE A 109 9.48 -2.90 -18.47
CA PHE A 109 9.15 -1.49 -18.23
C PHE A 109 10.45 -0.71 -18.01
N LEU A 110 11.08 -0.32 -19.11
CA LEU A 110 11.88 0.90 -19.19
C LEU A 110 11.29 1.74 -20.34
N ASP A 111 10.69 2.88 -19.95
CA ASP A 111 10.16 3.97 -20.78
C ASP A 111 9.02 3.64 -21.79
N VAL A 112 7.75 3.81 -21.37
CA VAL A 112 6.61 4.00 -22.30
C VAL A 112 5.64 5.08 -21.76
N PRO A 113 5.25 6.09 -22.57
CA PRO A 113 4.25 7.07 -22.18
C PRO A 113 2.82 6.54 -22.29
N ALA A 114 1.96 6.94 -21.35
CA ALA A 114 0.56 6.53 -21.26
C ALA A 114 -0.24 6.83 -22.54
N LEU A 115 -0.87 5.80 -23.14
CA LEU A 115 -1.81 5.92 -24.25
C LEU A 115 -3.16 5.28 -23.89
N ARG A 116 -4.22 6.10 -23.90
CA ARG A 116 -5.62 5.69 -23.80
C ARG A 116 -6.09 4.98 -25.07
N ALA A 117 -6.90 3.94 -24.94
CA ALA A 117 -7.71 3.38 -26.03
C ALA A 117 -9.20 3.77 -25.85
N PRO A 118 -9.95 4.05 -26.94
CA PRO A 118 -11.38 4.35 -26.89
C PRO A 118 -12.25 3.08 -26.89
N ALA A 119 -13.36 3.14 -26.15
CA ALA A 119 -14.37 2.10 -26.04
C ALA A 119 -15.35 2.12 -27.23
N GLY A 120 -15.70 0.95 -27.76
CA GLY A 120 -16.85 0.78 -28.67
C GLY A 120 -16.73 -0.43 -29.59
N ALA A 121 -17.22 -1.59 -29.15
CA ALA A 121 -17.58 -2.69 -30.05
C ALA A 121 -18.85 -3.40 -29.53
N GLU A 122 -19.89 -3.40 -30.37
CA GLU A 122 -21.17 -4.07 -30.13
C GLU A 122 -21.04 -5.60 -30.24
N VAL A 123 -21.76 -6.33 -29.39
CA VAL A 123 -21.83 -7.80 -29.41
C VAL A 123 -23.17 -8.23 -30.01
N SER A 124 -23.12 -9.06 -31.06
CA SER A 124 -24.29 -9.68 -31.70
C SER A 124 -24.65 -11.04 -31.10
N GLU A 125 -25.95 -11.37 -31.12
CA GLU A 125 -26.57 -12.61 -30.61
C GLU A 125 -26.00 -13.90 -31.22
N ILE A 126 -25.73 -14.90 -30.37
CA ILE A 126 -25.32 -16.25 -30.74
C ILE A 126 -26.51 -17.22 -30.59
N LYS A 127 -26.82 -17.94 -31.68
CA LYS A 127 -27.80 -19.04 -31.72
C LYS A 127 -27.21 -20.33 -31.13
N THR A 128 -28.04 -21.07 -30.41
CA THR A 128 -27.74 -22.35 -29.75
C THR A 128 -27.45 -23.48 -30.74
N PRO A 129 -26.36 -24.26 -30.56
CA PRO A 129 -26.21 -25.54 -31.24
C PRO A 129 -26.35 -26.75 -30.29
N THR A 130 -26.79 -27.83 -30.94
CA THR A 130 -27.06 -29.19 -30.47
C THR A 130 -25.87 -29.88 -29.81
N SER A 131 -26.19 -30.70 -28.81
CA SER A 131 -25.30 -31.56 -28.01
C SER A 131 -24.27 -32.34 -28.86
N SER A 132 -22.98 -32.07 -28.61
CA SER A 132 -21.85 -32.88 -29.07
C SER A 132 -20.90 -33.08 -27.87
N SER A 133 -20.29 -34.25 -27.75
CA SER A 133 -19.34 -34.57 -26.69
C SER A 133 -18.01 -33.87 -26.97
N THR A 134 -17.70 -32.84 -26.19
CA THR A 134 -16.46 -32.06 -26.32
C THR A 134 -15.43 -32.56 -25.30
N THR A 135 -14.27 -33.00 -25.79
CA THR A 135 -13.07 -33.23 -24.94
C THR A 135 -12.42 -31.88 -24.66
N THR A 136 -12.60 -31.35 -23.44
CA THR A 136 -11.92 -30.12 -23.01
C THR A 136 -10.46 -30.43 -22.69
N THR A 137 -9.55 -29.97 -23.54
CA THR A 137 -8.11 -29.98 -23.23
C THR A 137 -7.78 -28.67 -22.52
N THR A 138 -7.55 -28.73 -21.21
CA THR A 138 -7.10 -27.57 -20.43
C THR A 138 -5.61 -27.38 -20.67
N THR A 139 -5.24 -26.34 -21.43
CA THR A 139 -3.83 -25.93 -21.58
C THR A 139 -3.51 -24.96 -20.45
N THR A 140 -2.62 -25.34 -19.53
CA THR A 140 -2.12 -24.45 -18.48
C THR A 140 -0.92 -23.68 -19.02
N THR A 141 -1.12 -22.40 -19.34
CA THR A 141 -0.01 -21.49 -19.67
C THR A 141 0.67 -21.06 -18.37
N VAL A 142 1.94 -21.43 -18.20
CA VAL A 142 2.77 -20.91 -17.10
C VAL A 142 3.23 -19.51 -17.48
N VAL A 143 2.69 -18.49 -16.82
CA VAL A 143 3.22 -17.13 -16.94
C VAL A 143 4.51 -17.06 -16.15
N GLU A 144 5.64 -16.98 -16.83
CA GLU A 144 6.94 -16.77 -16.19
C GLU A 144 6.97 -15.36 -15.61
N ARG A 145 7.04 -15.25 -14.28
CA ARG A 145 7.12 -13.96 -13.59
C ARG A 145 8.58 -13.60 -13.38
N THR A 146 8.97 -12.42 -13.85
CA THR A 146 10.27 -11.86 -13.51
C THR A 146 10.29 -11.59 -12.01
N PRO A 147 11.27 -12.12 -11.25
CA PRO A 147 11.42 -11.79 -9.85
C PRO A 147 11.53 -10.27 -9.71
N ILE A 148 10.64 -9.67 -8.92
CA ILE A 148 10.75 -8.24 -8.61
C ILE A 148 11.92 -8.12 -7.63
N ASN A 149 12.92 -7.32 -7.98
CA ASN A 149 13.98 -7.01 -7.02
C ASN A 149 13.41 -6.07 -5.96
N CYS A 150 12.90 -6.67 -4.88
CA CYS A 150 12.34 -5.98 -3.72
C CYS A 150 13.40 -5.64 -2.66
N GLU A 151 14.70 -5.89 -2.91
CA GLU A 151 15.73 -5.22 -2.12
C GLU A 151 15.47 -3.72 -2.22
N THR A 152 15.70 -2.96 -1.13
CA THR A 152 15.34 -1.53 -1.12
C THR A 152 15.83 -0.83 -2.37
N GLY A 153 17.00 -1.22 -2.89
CA GLY A 153 17.51 -0.99 -4.25
C GLY A 153 17.83 0.47 -4.55
N VAL A 154 17.11 1.34 -3.87
CA VAL A 154 17.26 2.76 -3.72
C VAL A 154 18.30 3.01 -2.65
N ASP A 155 19.40 3.62 -3.05
CA ASP A 155 20.39 4.14 -2.11
C ASP A 155 19.89 5.47 -1.53
N TYR A 156 19.30 5.43 -0.33
CA TYR A 156 18.86 6.63 0.38
C TYR A 156 20.02 7.42 1.04
N GLN A 157 21.28 7.04 0.84
CA GLN A 157 22.41 7.64 1.58
C GLN A 157 22.54 9.13 1.26
N GLU A 158 22.44 9.51 -0.01
CA GLU A 158 22.48 10.91 -0.44
C GLU A 158 21.33 11.71 0.19
N THR A 159 20.09 11.21 0.09
CA THR A 159 18.91 11.90 0.63
C THR A 159 18.97 12.07 2.14
N PHE A 160 19.35 11.02 2.90
CA PHE A 160 19.42 11.11 4.37
C PHE A 160 20.61 11.92 4.89
N ASP A 161 21.71 12.01 4.15
CA ASP A 161 22.84 12.86 4.50
C ASP A 161 22.64 14.31 4.02
N HIS A 162 21.69 14.58 3.11
CA HIS A 162 21.42 15.92 2.61
C HIS A 162 20.99 16.87 3.76
N PRO A 163 21.67 18.02 3.93
CA PRO A 163 21.46 18.89 5.10
C PRO A 163 20.05 19.51 5.17
N ASN A 164 19.37 19.63 4.03
CA ASN A 164 18.02 20.18 3.94
C ASN A 164 16.92 19.12 4.01
N PHE A 165 17.22 17.83 4.10
CA PHE A 165 16.15 16.83 4.19
C PHE A 165 15.78 16.54 5.64
N HIS A 166 14.53 16.81 6.00
CA HIS A 166 14.04 16.69 7.39
C HIS A 166 12.78 15.86 7.53
N MET A 167 12.30 15.24 6.45
CA MET A 167 11.14 14.35 6.45
C MET A 167 11.53 12.86 6.40
N ALA A 168 12.59 12.48 7.12
CA ALA A 168 13.11 11.11 7.07
C ALA A 168 12.07 10.03 7.41
N GLY A 169 11.10 10.34 8.28
CA GLY A 169 10.00 9.43 8.64
C GLY A 169 9.14 9.00 7.44
N TRP A 170 8.97 9.88 6.46
CA TRP A 170 8.22 9.60 5.23
C TRP A 170 8.91 8.50 4.40
N LEU A 171 10.20 8.68 4.09
CA LEU A 171 11.00 7.67 3.38
C LEU A 171 11.27 6.39 4.18
N TRP A 172 11.31 6.46 5.52
CA TRP A 172 11.38 5.23 6.31
C TRP A 172 10.16 4.34 6.06
N THR A 173 8.97 4.91 5.91
CA THR A 173 7.76 4.14 5.62
C THR A 173 7.84 3.46 4.27
N HIS A 174 8.35 4.14 3.24
CA HIS A 174 8.59 3.58 1.91
C HIS A 174 9.51 2.36 1.97
N ALA A 175 10.64 2.49 2.65
CA ALA A 175 11.60 1.41 2.82
C ALA A 175 11.03 0.26 3.66
N VAL A 176 10.20 0.55 4.66
CA VAL A 176 9.50 -0.48 5.45
C VAL A 176 8.50 -1.23 4.57
N CYS A 177 7.68 -0.55 3.79
CA CYS A 177 6.72 -1.20 2.89
C CYS A 177 7.44 -2.16 1.93
N ARG A 178 8.54 -1.73 1.27
CA ARG A 178 9.39 -2.63 0.44
C ARG A 178 9.79 -3.90 1.19
N ARG A 179 10.31 -3.74 2.40
CA ARG A 179 10.72 -4.86 3.25
C ARG A 179 9.56 -5.79 3.62
N LEU A 180 8.39 -5.26 3.97
CA LEU A 180 7.23 -6.05 4.37
C LEU A 180 6.66 -6.83 3.18
N TYR A 181 6.53 -6.20 2.01
CA TYR A 181 6.07 -6.86 0.78
C TYR A 181 7.04 -7.97 0.35
N MET A 182 8.35 -7.75 0.42
CA MET A 182 9.35 -8.79 0.14
C MET A 182 9.22 -10.01 1.07
N LEU A 183 8.92 -9.80 2.34
CA LEU A 183 8.71 -10.91 3.29
C LEU A 183 7.48 -11.74 2.92
N ILE A 184 6.40 -11.07 2.51
CA ILE A 184 5.17 -11.74 2.06
C ILE A 184 5.44 -12.52 0.77
N GLU A 185 6.05 -11.86 -0.22
CA GLU A 185 6.38 -12.47 -1.51
C GLU A 185 7.24 -13.73 -1.31
N LYS A 186 8.29 -13.64 -0.50
CA LYS A 186 9.13 -14.79 -0.17
C LYS A 186 8.31 -15.94 0.43
N LYS A 187 7.38 -15.64 1.34
CA LYS A 187 6.53 -16.65 1.97
C LYS A 187 5.61 -17.33 0.96
N ILE A 188 4.85 -16.57 0.17
CA ILE A 188 3.84 -17.16 -0.70
C ILE A 188 4.45 -17.82 -1.95
N ASN A 189 5.67 -17.44 -2.34
CA ASN A 189 6.38 -18.03 -3.48
C ASN A 189 7.35 -19.17 -3.12
N SER A 190 7.58 -19.48 -1.84
CA SER A 190 8.53 -20.53 -1.40
C SER A 190 7.94 -21.95 -1.40
N ASN A 191 7.01 -22.28 -2.31
CA ASN A 191 6.22 -23.52 -2.25
C ASN A 191 5.55 -23.71 -0.87
N TRP A 192 4.86 -22.68 -0.37
CA TRP A 192 4.25 -22.71 0.95
C TRP A 192 3.17 -23.79 1.07
N THR A 193 3.44 -24.80 1.91
CA THR A 193 2.52 -25.89 2.25
C THR A 193 2.04 -25.76 3.70
N PRO A 194 0.95 -25.01 3.98
CA PRO A 194 0.46 -24.85 5.34
C PRO A 194 -0.04 -26.17 5.92
N LYS A 195 0.42 -26.51 7.14
CA LYS A 195 0.04 -27.75 7.84
C LYS A 195 -1.31 -27.63 8.53
N THR A 196 -1.73 -26.40 8.83
CA THR A 196 -2.96 -26.12 9.56
C THR A 196 -3.63 -24.88 9.01
N ASN A 197 -4.95 -24.81 9.16
CA ASN A 197 -5.72 -23.59 8.87
C ASN A 197 -5.21 -22.37 9.67
N LYS A 198 -4.69 -22.60 10.88
CA LYS A 198 -4.09 -21.55 11.70
C LYS A 198 -2.92 -20.88 10.99
N GLU A 199 -2.04 -21.64 10.33
CA GLU A 199 -0.92 -21.07 9.56
C GLU A 199 -1.42 -20.21 8.39
N VAL A 200 -2.49 -20.63 7.70
CA VAL A 200 -3.14 -19.83 6.64
C VAL A 200 -3.62 -18.49 7.20
N LYS A 201 -4.34 -18.51 8.32
CA LYS A 201 -4.87 -17.31 8.98
C LYS A 201 -3.78 -16.38 9.49
N GLU A 202 -2.67 -16.91 9.99
CA GLU A 202 -1.54 -16.11 10.43
C GLU A 202 -0.87 -15.37 9.25
N VAL A 203 -0.73 -16.04 8.09
CA VAL A 203 -0.23 -15.38 6.86
C VAL A 203 -1.24 -14.35 6.35
N VAL A 204 -2.54 -14.67 6.29
CA VAL A 204 -3.60 -13.72 5.90
C VAL A 204 -3.56 -12.47 6.78
N ARG A 205 -3.46 -12.66 8.10
CA ARG A 205 -3.33 -11.55 9.05
C ARG A 205 -2.08 -10.70 8.78
N ALA A 206 -0.96 -11.32 8.43
CA ALA A 206 0.28 -10.62 8.12
C ALA A 206 0.13 -9.74 6.86
N ILE A 207 -0.50 -10.28 5.81
CA ILE A 207 -0.76 -9.53 4.57
C ILE A 207 -1.69 -8.34 4.83
N ARG A 208 -2.79 -8.54 5.57
CA ARG A 208 -3.72 -7.44 5.95
C ARG A 208 -3.02 -6.34 6.75
N ALA A 209 -2.10 -6.70 7.65
CA ALA A 209 -1.35 -5.70 8.42
C ALA A 209 -0.42 -4.84 7.54
N CYS A 210 0.21 -5.45 6.52
CA CYS A 210 1.03 -4.72 5.56
C CYS A 210 0.19 -3.75 4.72
N ASP A 211 -0.92 -4.24 4.16
CA ASP A 211 -1.87 -3.45 3.36
C ASP A 211 -2.48 -2.30 4.16
N GLN A 212 -2.89 -2.54 5.41
CA GLN A 212 -3.40 -1.50 6.30
C GLN A 212 -2.34 -0.44 6.66
N TRP A 213 -1.07 -0.85 6.81
CA TRP A 213 0.02 0.09 7.04
C TRP A 213 0.27 1.00 5.84
N LEU A 214 0.30 0.43 4.63
CA LEU A 214 0.42 1.20 3.39
C LEU A 214 -0.78 2.14 3.19
N LYS A 215 -2.01 1.68 3.48
CA LYS A 215 -3.20 2.53 3.46
C LYS A 215 -3.05 3.76 4.37
N SER A 216 -2.55 3.53 5.58
CA SER A 216 -2.31 4.61 6.56
C SER A 216 -1.34 5.64 6.01
N HIS A 217 -0.27 5.16 5.37
CA HIS A 217 0.76 5.98 4.74
C HIS A 217 0.19 6.85 3.61
N HIS A 218 -0.53 6.26 2.64
CA HIS A 218 -1.20 7.03 1.58
C HIS A 218 -2.13 8.09 2.15
N LEU A 219 -2.88 7.79 3.22
CA LEU A 219 -3.73 8.78 3.90
C LEU A 219 -2.94 9.91 4.58
N HIS A 220 -1.73 9.64 5.10
CA HIS A 220 -0.88 10.71 5.65
C HIS A 220 -0.46 11.66 4.56
N GLU A 221 -0.09 11.08 3.44
CA GLU A 221 0.33 11.86 2.34
C GLU A 221 -0.89 12.66 1.79
N ASP A 222 -2.04 12.02 1.53
CA ASP A 222 -3.24 12.61 0.88
C ASP A 222 -3.78 13.79 1.68
N ASP A 223 -3.81 13.64 3.00
CA ASP A 223 -4.39 14.63 3.90
C ASP A 223 -3.37 15.67 4.37
N ILE A 224 -2.06 15.41 4.25
CA ILE A 224 -1.02 16.25 4.87
C ILE A 224 0.07 16.63 3.86
N VAL A 225 0.73 15.67 3.23
CA VAL A 225 1.91 15.91 2.39
C VAL A 225 1.53 16.58 1.06
N TRP A 226 0.56 16.05 0.29
CA TRP A 226 0.16 16.67 -0.98
C TRP A 226 -0.37 18.10 -0.81
N PRO A 227 -1.30 18.38 0.14
CA PRO A 227 -1.76 19.75 0.37
C PRO A 227 -0.64 20.71 0.77
N TRP A 228 0.30 20.24 1.60
CA TRP A 228 1.46 21.03 2.01
C TRP A 228 2.41 21.33 0.84
N LEU A 229 2.76 20.31 0.04
CA LEU A 229 3.61 20.49 -1.13
C LEU A 229 2.97 21.43 -2.15
N ALA A 230 1.69 21.22 -2.49
CA ALA A 230 0.97 22.08 -3.43
C ALA A 230 0.87 23.54 -2.95
N ALA A 231 0.81 23.78 -1.64
CA ALA A 231 0.78 25.13 -1.08
C ALA A 231 2.13 25.86 -1.20
N LEU A 232 3.25 25.14 -1.05
CA LEU A 232 4.60 25.73 -1.11
C LEU A 232 5.21 25.72 -2.51
N LYS A 233 4.80 24.78 -3.36
CA LYS A 233 5.27 24.56 -4.74
C LYS A 233 4.05 24.31 -5.64
N PRO A 234 3.27 25.35 -6.00
CA PRO A 234 2.05 25.17 -6.79
C PRO A 234 2.25 24.43 -8.12
N GLU A 235 3.45 24.47 -8.69
CA GLU A 235 3.84 23.71 -9.87
C GLU A 235 3.73 22.18 -9.71
N THR A 236 3.68 21.65 -8.48
CA THR A 236 3.50 20.21 -8.25
C THR A 236 2.07 19.76 -8.41
N LYS A 237 1.10 20.69 -8.41
CA LYS A 237 -0.33 20.35 -8.35
C LYS A 237 -0.74 19.36 -9.44
N ASP A 238 -0.25 19.53 -10.66
CA ASP A 238 -0.60 18.63 -11.77
C ASP A 238 -0.03 17.22 -11.59
N ILE A 239 1.17 17.09 -11.01
CA ILE A 239 1.80 15.79 -10.70
C ILE A 239 1.04 15.10 -9.56
N LEU A 240 0.67 15.88 -8.54
CA LEU A 240 -0.02 15.44 -7.33
C LEU A 240 -1.47 14.99 -7.63
N ASP A 241 -2.26 15.84 -8.27
CA ASP A 241 -3.66 15.58 -8.61
C ASP A 241 -3.82 14.57 -9.76
N GLY A 242 -2.81 14.47 -10.63
CA GLY A 242 -2.77 13.53 -11.75
C GLY A 242 -2.09 12.23 -11.36
N ALA A 243 -0.77 12.15 -11.60
CA ALA A 243 -0.02 10.91 -11.52
C ALA A 243 -0.10 10.22 -10.14
N MET A 244 0.12 10.96 -9.04
CA MET A 244 0.17 10.34 -7.70
C MET A 244 -1.23 9.88 -7.24
N THR A 245 -2.26 10.71 -7.44
CA THR A 245 -3.64 10.36 -7.08
C THR A 245 -4.17 9.19 -7.92
N GLU A 246 -3.85 9.14 -9.22
CA GLU A 246 -4.22 7.99 -10.07
C GLU A 246 -3.52 6.69 -9.64
N GLN A 247 -2.25 6.76 -9.21
CA GLN A 247 -1.54 5.62 -8.67
C GLN A 247 -2.14 5.12 -7.34
N HIS A 248 -2.57 6.03 -6.45
CA HIS A 248 -3.29 5.67 -5.23
C HIS A 248 -4.59 4.91 -5.53
N HIS A 249 -5.43 5.44 -6.44
CA HIS A 249 -6.67 4.76 -6.84
C HIS A 249 -6.39 3.40 -7.48
N GLY A 250 -5.39 3.30 -8.35
CA GLY A 250 -4.99 2.03 -8.97
C GLY A 250 -4.53 0.99 -7.93
N TRP A 251 -3.82 1.42 -6.89
CA TRP A 251 -3.49 0.57 -5.76
C TRP A 251 -4.74 0.19 -4.93
N GLU A 252 -5.67 1.10 -4.68
CA GLU A 252 -6.91 0.81 -3.92
C GLU A 252 -7.77 -0.26 -4.60
N ASP A 253 -7.89 -0.23 -5.93
CA ASP A 253 -8.59 -1.26 -6.70
C ASP A 253 -7.93 -2.64 -6.53
N LEU A 254 -6.60 -2.70 -6.59
CA LEU A 254 -5.84 -3.93 -6.35
C LEU A 254 -5.96 -4.40 -4.89
N SER A 255 -5.94 -3.47 -3.93
CA SER A 255 -6.11 -3.75 -2.50
C SER A 255 -7.48 -4.40 -2.25
N LYS A 256 -8.54 -3.92 -2.90
CA LYS A 256 -9.87 -4.53 -2.84
C LYS A 256 -9.86 -5.98 -3.34
N GLU A 257 -9.27 -6.23 -4.52
CA GLU A 257 -9.13 -7.59 -5.08
C GLU A 257 -8.33 -8.52 -4.14
N LEU A 258 -7.29 -7.99 -3.50
CA LEU A 258 -6.52 -8.70 -2.47
C LEU A 258 -7.40 -9.04 -1.25
N GLN A 259 -8.15 -8.06 -0.72
CA GLN A 259 -8.99 -8.28 0.46
C GLN A 259 -10.09 -9.32 0.21
N ASP A 260 -10.65 -9.38 -1.00
CA ASP A 260 -11.59 -10.42 -1.40
C ASP A 260 -10.93 -11.81 -1.34
N THR A 261 -9.74 -11.95 -1.93
CA THR A 261 -8.96 -13.20 -1.89
C THR A 261 -8.59 -13.61 -0.47
N LEU A 262 -8.16 -12.66 0.36
CA LEU A 262 -7.82 -12.92 1.77
C LEU A 262 -9.03 -13.32 2.59
N THR A 263 -10.21 -12.79 2.27
CA THR A 263 -11.46 -13.15 2.95
C THR A 263 -11.87 -14.58 2.62
N GLU A 264 -11.74 -15.02 1.38
CA GLU A 264 -11.96 -16.43 1.02
C GLU A 264 -11.01 -17.38 1.76
N LEU A 265 -9.72 -17.04 1.84
CA LEU A 265 -8.72 -17.81 2.60
C LEU A 265 -9.00 -17.86 4.12
N ASP A 266 -9.58 -16.81 4.70
CA ASP A 266 -9.86 -16.69 6.13
C ASP A 266 -11.16 -17.40 6.54
N THR A 267 -12.15 -17.43 5.64
CA THR A 267 -13.50 -17.95 5.90
C THR A 267 -13.58 -19.47 5.85
N ASP A 268 -12.78 -20.13 5.01
CA ASP A 268 -12.71 -21.58 4.98
C ASP A 268 -11.82 -22.10 6.12
N ASN A 269 -12.47 -22.63 7.16
CA ASN A 269 -11.82 -23.18 8.35
C ASN A 269 -11.15 -24.55 8.13
N THR A 270 -11.28 -25.13 6.94
CA THR A 270 -10.76 -26.46 6.60
C THR A 270 -9.53 -26.42 5.70
N LEU A 271 -9.13 -25.22 5.25
CA LEU A 271 -7.97 -25.05 4.35
C LEU A 271 -6.67 -25.58 4.97
N THR A 272 -6.02 -26.46 4.21
CA THR A 272 -4.67 -26.98 4.40
C THR A 272 -4.00 -27.10 3.02
N ALA A 273 -2.70 -27.43 2.99
CA ALA A 273 -1.99 -27.64 1.72
C ALA A 273 -2.64 -28.70 0.80
N ASP A 274 -3.30 -29.71 1.39
CA ASP A 274 -3.91 -30.82 0.66
C ASP A 274 -5.38 -30.54 0.25
N SER A 275 -5.93 -29.38 0.60
CA SER A 275 -7.29 -29.01 0.22
C SER A 275 -7.35 -28.68 -1.27
N ASP A 276 -8.31 -29.27 -2.00
CA ASP A 276 -8.51 -29.02 -3.44
C ASP A 276 -8.71 -27.52 -3.79
N THR A 277 -9.21 -26.75 -2.83
CA THR A 277 -9.44 -25.30 -2.94
C THR A 277 -8.21 -24.46 -2.64
N PHE A 278 -7.19 -24.99 -1.95
CA PHE A 278 -6.06 -24.19 -1.49
C PHE A 278 -5.14 -23.77 -2.64
N ALA A 279 -4.76 -24.69 -3.53
CA ALA A 279 -3.85 -24.36 -4.62
C ALA A 279 -4.41 -23.28 -5.58
N PRO A 280 -5.69 -23.33 -6.00
CA PRO A 280 -6.30 -22.23 -6.76
C PRO A 280 -6.31 -20.88 -6.02
N LEU A 281 -6.63 -20.88 -4.72
CA LEU A 281 -6.63 -19.67 -3.90
C LEU A 281 -5.22 -19.08 -3.73
N LEU A 282 -4.22 -19.93 -3.52
CA LEU A 282 -2.82 -19.52 -3.44
C LEU A 282 -2.34 -18.91 -4.76
N ALA A 283 -2.68 -19.52 -5.90
CA ALA A 283 -2.33 -18.97 -7.21
C ALA A 283 -2.93 -17.57 -7.44
N ARG A 284 -4.21 -17.37 -7.06
CA ARG A 284 -4.86 -16.06 -7.12
C ARG A 284 -4.21 -15.06 -6.16
N LEU A 285 -3.90 -15.47 -4.93
CA LEU A 285 -3.18 -14.64 -3.95
C LEU A 285 -1.82 -14.20 -4.49
N GLN A 286 -1.04 -15.13 -5.06
CA GLN A 286 0.25 -14.83 -5.67
C GLN A 286 0.10 -13.85 -6.83
N ASP A 287 -0.96 -13.95 -7.64
CA ASP A 287 -1.21 -13.04 -8.77
C ASP A 287 -1.54 -11.62 -8.33
N VAL A 288 -2.55 -11.46 -7.49
CA VAL A 288 -2.94 -10.14 -6.99
C VAL A 288 -1.82 -9.50 -6.18
N HIS A 289 -1.08 -10.28 -5.39
CA HIS A 289 0.08 -9.78 -4.64
C HIS A 289 1.19 -9.28 -5.57
N TYR A 290 1.53 -10.03 -6.63
CA TYR A 290 2.52 -9.60 -7.61
C TYR A 290 2.13 -8.25 -8.24
N ARG A 291 0.86 -8.10 -8.66
CA ARG A 291 0.35 -6.84 -9.24
C ARG A 291 0.42 -5.68 -8.24
N ILE A 292 0.10 -5.93 -6.96
CA ILE A 292 0.26 -4.92 -5.90
C ILE A 292 1.73 -4.53 -5.73
N VAL A 293 2.65 -5.49 -5.67
CA VAL A 293 4.07 -5.19 -5.51
C VAL A 293 4.56 -4.34 -6.68
N VAL A 294 4.24 -4.70 -7.93
CA VAL A 294 4.58 -3.87 -9.11
C VAL A 294 4.03 -2.44 -8.97
N SER A 295 2.75 -2.30 -8.62
CA SER A 295 2.10 -1.00 -8.44
C SER A 295 2.79 -0.15 -7.37
N VAL A 296 3.01 -0.72 -6.18
CA VAL A 296 3.63 -0.03 -5.03
C VAL A 296 5.08 0.35 -5.31
N MET A 297 5.88 -0.55 -5.90
CA MET A 297 7.28 -0.26 -6.21
C MET A 297 7.40 0.83 -7.27
N SER A 298 6.56 0.79 -8.32
CA SER A 298 6.52 1.84 -9.34
C SER A 298 6.11 3.19 -8.74
N HIS A 299 5.05 3.20 -7.92
CA HIS A 299 4.57 4.40 -7.24
C HIS A 299 5.67 5.05 -6.40
N PHE A 300 6.34 4.29 -5.52
CA PHE A 300 7.42 4.84 -4.72
C PHE A 300 8.59 5.35 -5.56
N VAL A 301 8.94 4.70 -6.68
CA VAL A 301 10.00 5.18 -7.57
C VAL A 301 9.62 6.53 -8.18
N ASP A 302 8.40 6.65 -8.70
CA ASP A 302 7.92 7.90 -9.30
C ASP A 302 7.84 9.02 -8.27
N GLU A 303 7.24 8.73 -7.11
CA GLU A 303 7.10 9.69 -6.02
C GLU A 303 8.47 10.17 -5.51
N GLU A 304 9.39 9.25 -5.24
CA GLU A 304 10.71 9.60 -4.74
C GLU A 304 11.50 10.41 -5.77
N LYS A 305 11.42 10.04 -7.05
CA LYS A 305 12.10 10.74 -8.16
C LYS A 305 11.54 12.15 -8.39
N LEU A 306 10.22 12.31 -8.29
CA LEU A 306 9.54 13.56 -8.61
C LEU A 306 9.50 14.54 -7.43
N LEU A 307 9.24 14.03 -6.21
CA LEU A 307 8.92 14.87 -5.06
C LEU A 307 10.10 15.14 -4.13
N ILE A 308 11.02 14.17 -3.94
CA ILE A 308 12.17 14.37 -3.03
C ILE A 308 13.04 15.54 -3.46
N PRO A 309 13.44 15.72 -4.74
CA PRO A 309 14.22 16.88 -5.14
C PRO A 309 13.56 18.22 -4.77
N LEU A 310 12.24 18.29 -4.82
CA LEU A 310 11.48 19.47 -4.44
C LEU A 310 11.54 19.70 -2.94
N CYS A 311 11.37 18.64 -2.13
CA CYS A 311 11.53 18.71 -0.68
C CYS A 311 12.91 19.22 -0.26
N LEU A 312 13.98 18.89 -0.99
CA LEU A 312 15.34 19.38 -0.70
C LEU A 312 15.49 20.90 -0.88
N THR A 313 14.59 21.52 -1.65
CA THR A 313 14.54 22.99 -1.86
C THR A 313 13.66 23.73 -0.84
N LEU A 314 12.92 23.01 -0.01
CA LEU A 314 12.00 23.60 0.96
C LEU A 314 12.69 23.92 2.28
N ASP A 315 12.18 24.96 2.94
CA ASP A 315 12.69 25.39 4.24
C ASP A 315 12.58 24.27 5.28
N LYS A 316 13.66 24.11 6.06
CA LYS A 316 13.75 23.14 7.15
C LYS A 316 12.57 23.24 8.13
N SER A 317 12.14 24.46 8.48
CA SER A 317 11.05 24.67 9.43
C SER A 317 9.72 24.13 8.91
N GLU A 318 9.45 24.26 7.61
CA GLU A 318 8.21 23.75 7.00
C GLU A 318 8.23 22.23 6.96
N GLN A 319 9.36 21.61 6.60
CA GLN A 319 9.51 20.16 6.63
C GLN A 319 9.34 19.57 8.04
N ILE A 320 9.93 20.20 9.06
CA ILE A 320 9.79 19.76 10.46
C ILE A 320 8.32 19.88 10.89
N LYS A 321 7.67 21.00 10.59
CA LYS A 321 6.25 21.22 10.92
C LYS A 321 5.35 20.15 10.29
N THR A 322 5.56 19.82 9.02
CA THR A 322 4.81 18.75 8.33
C THR A 322 5.13 17.39 8.93
N GLY A 323 6.41 17.09 9.21
CA GLY A 323 6.83 15.87 9.88
C GLY A 323 6.17 15.70 11.26
N ASP A 324 6.02 16.77 12.02
CA ASP A 324 5.35 16.76 13.33
C ASP A 324 3.85 16.47 13.21
N LEU A 325 3.18 16.97 12.16
CA LEU A 325 1.78 16.65 11.87
C LEU A 325 1.60 15.16 11.56
N ILE A 326 2.45 14.60 10.69
CA ILE A 326 2.46 13.17 10.36
C ILE A 326 2.72 12.36 11.64
N HIS A 327 3.73 12.72 12.41
CA HIS A 327 4.08 12.02 13.64
C HIS A 327 2.93 12.01 14.66
N LYS A 328 2.23 13.15 14.80
CA LYS A 328 1.06 13.26 15.69
C LYS A 328 -0.07 12.34 15.22
N ARG A 329 -0.32 12.27 13.91
CA ARG A 329 -1.33 11.38 13.32
C ARG A 329 -0.95 9.90 13.53
N VAL A 330 0.25 9.50 13.11
CA VAL A 330 0.78 8.14 13.27
C VAL A 330 0.64 7.67 14.71
N LYS A 331 0.99 8.48 15.72
CA LYS A 331 0.87 8.09 17.13
C LYS A 331 -0.53 7.65 17.58
N SER A 332 -1.57 8.15 16.92
CA SER A 332 -2.96 7.82 17.23
C SER A 332 -3.49 6.61 16.47
N GLU A 333 -2.73 6.07 15.52
CA GLU A 333 -3.20 5.02 14.65
C GLU A 333 -3.04 3.62 15.26
N PRO A 334 -3.98 2.69 15.00
CA PRO A 334 -3.88 1.32 15.47
C PRO A 334 -2.57 0.62 15.04
N MET A 335 -2.06 0.97 13.85
CA MET A 335 -0.88 0.34 13.26
C MET A 335 0.45 1.02 13.63
N ALA A 336 0.44 2.07 14.46
CA ALA A 336 1.63 2.85 14.80
C ALA A 336 2.76 1.98 15.37
N LYS A 337 2.42 1.06 16.28
CA LYS A 337 3.38 0.18 16.93
C LYS A 337 3.92 -0.88 15.98
N PHE A 338 3.08 -1.40 15.09
CA PHE A 338 3.48 -2.32 14.03
C PHE A 338 4.48 -1.65 13.08
N GLY A 339 4.14 -0.47 12.56
CA GLY A 339 5.02 0.31 11.69
C GLY A 339 6.36 0.64 12.34
N PHE A 340 6.36 1.08 13.60
CA PHE A 340 7.58 1.33 14.36
C PHE A 340 8.45 0.07 14.53
N CYS A 341 7.84 -1.09 14.83
CA CYS A 341 8.60 -2.34 14.89
C CYS A 341 9.17 -2.75 13.52
N GLY A 342 8.41 -2.52 12.44
CA GLY A 342 8.88 -2.70 11.06
C GLY A 342 10.09 -1.82 10.73
N MET A 343 10.09 -0.54 11.14
CA MET A 343 11.24 0.35 10.99
C MET A 343 12.49 -0.18 11.72
N ILE A 344 12.32 -0.76 12.90
CA ILE A 344 13.42 -1.34 13.68
C ILE A 344 13.91 -2.68 13.09
N ASP A 345 13.02 -3.48 12.49
CA ASP A 345 13.43 -4.65 11.71
C ASP A 345 14.26 -4.22 10.50
N LEU A 346 13.75 -3.27 9.72
CA LEU A 346 14.43 -2.72 8.56
C LEU A 346 15.81 -2.17 8.93
N ALA A 347 15.93 -1.39 10.02
CA ALA A 347 17.21 -0.82 10.47
C ALA A 347 18.31 -1.87 10.75
N LYS A 348 17.96 -3.14 10.97
CA LYS A 348 18.92 -4.24 11.13
C LYS A 348 19.37 -4.82 9.80
N ASN A 349 18.56 -4.67 8.76
CA ASN A 349 18.75 -5.25 7.43
C ASN A 349 19.25 -4.20 6.41
N ASP A 350 19.03 -2.91 6.67
CA ASP A 350 19.47 -1.79 5.85
C ASP A 350 20.29 -0.80 6.71
N LYS A 351 21.59 -0.72 6.42
CA LYS A 351 22.54 0.11 7.20
C LYS A 351 22.29 1.61 7.01
N VAL A 352 21.85 2.01 5.82
CA VAL A 352 21.62 3.42 5.45
C VAL A 352 20.39 3.94 6.20
N VAL A 353 19.27 3.23 6.07
CA VAL A 353 18.04 3.52 6.82
C VAL A 353 18.29 3.39 8.33
N GLY A 354 19.03 2.37 8.76
CA GLY A 354 19.41 2.17 10.15
C GLY A 354 20.21 3.34 10.75
N LYS A 355 21.17 3.91 10.01
CA LYS A 355 21.91 5.12 10.42
C LYS A 355 20.97 6.30 10.60
N SER A 356 20.05 6.52 9.65
CA SER A 356 19.06 7.60 9.67
C SER A 356 18.11 7.49 10.88
N ILE A 357 17.51 6.32 11.10
CA ILE A 357 16.65 6.03 12.26
C ILE A 357 17.42 6.23 13.57
N ASN A 358 18.65 5.75 13.64
CA ASN A 358 19.46 5.80 14.86
C ASN A 358 19.85 7.23 15.26
N LYS A 359 19.99 8.13 14.27
CA LYS A 359 20.24 9.56 14.45
C LYS A 359 19.01 10.28 15.00
N SER A 360 17.82 9.93 14.51
CA SER A 360 16.57 10.63 14.83
C SER A 360 15.87 10.12 16.08
N ILE A 361 16.04 8.84 16.44
CA ILE A 361 15.34 8.23 17.58
C ILE A 361 16.31 8.04 18.76
N PRO A 362 16.00 8.58 19.94
CA PRO A 362 16.82 8.41 21.14
C PRO A 362 17.14 6.94 21.43
N GLY A 363 18.39 6.65 21.79
CA GLY A 363 18.87 5.28 21.98
C GLY A 363 18.11 4.47 23.04
N LEU A 364 17.61 5.13 24.09
CA LEU A 364 16.78 4.48 25.12
C LEU A 364 15.45 3.99 24.53
N ILE A 365 14.79 4.83 23.72
CA ILE A 365 13.53 4.52 23.04
C ILE A 365 13.72 3.36 22.07
N ARG A 366 14.81 3.38 21.27
CA ARG A 366 15.16 2.30 20.33
C ARG A 366 15.41 0.95 21.00
N LYS A 367 15.86 0.92 22.25
CA LYS A 367 16.12 -0.34 22.98
C LYS A 367 14.88 -0.84 23.72
N LEU A 368 14.14 0.07 24.37
CA LEU A 368 13.03 -0.28 25.25
C LEU A 368 11.76 -0.63 24.46
N LEU A 369 11.35 0.23 23.52
CA LEU A 369 10.05 0.08 22.86
C LEU A 369 9.97 -1.18 22.00
N PRO A 370 10.99 -1.54 21.20
CA PRO A 370 10.94 -2.80 20.46
C PRO A 370 10.93 -4.01 21.40
N ALA A 371 11.62 -3.99 22.54
CA ALA A 371 11.56 -5.11 23.47
C ALA A 371 10.14 -5.32 24.05
N LEU A 372 9.43 -4.22 24.32
CA LEU A 372 8.05 -4.23 24.83
C LEU A 372 7.04 -4.62 23.75
N TRP A 373 7.11 -3.98 22.58
CA TRP A 373 6.10 -4.12 21.52
C TRP A 373 6.36 -5.27 20.57
N ASN A 374 7.61 -5.68 20.35
CA ASN A 374 7.91 -6.71 19.35
C ASN A 374 7.13 -7.99 19.64
N LYS A 375 6.96 -8.40 20.89
CA LYS A 375 6.23 -9.64 21.20
C LYS A 375 4.75 -9.58 20.80
N SER A 376 4.03 -8.50 21.10
CA SER A 376 2.59 -8.38 20.84
C SER A 376 2.27 -7.85 19.44
N GLU A 377 3.11 -6.97 18.92
CA GLU A 377 2.78 -6.17 17.74
C GLU A 377 3.43 -6.67 16.44
N TYR A 378 4.57 -7.37 16.50
CA TYR A 378 5.36 -7.63 15.29
C TYR A 378 5.95 -9.05 15.16
N LYS A 379 6.27 -9.72 16.26
CA LYS A 379 6.88 -11.07 16.24
C LYS A 379 5.96 -12.07 15.57
N TRP A 380 4.65 -11.96 15.79
CA TRP A 380 3.66 -12.79 15.13
C TRP A 380 3.71 -12.66 13.60
N PHE A 381 4.00 -11.46 13.08
CA PHE A 381 4.13 -11.18 11.66
C PHE A 381 5.36 -11.87 11.08
N ILE A 382 6.52 -11.69 11.72
CA ILE A 382 7.77 -12.35 11.29
C ILE A 382 7.63 -13.87 11.36
N THR A 383 7.06 -14.41 12.45
CA THR A 383 6.85 -15.86 12.58
C THR A 383 5.92 -16.42 11.51
N ALA A 384 4.86 -15.68 11.11
CA ALA A 384 3.97 -16.11 10.04
C ALA A 384 4.68 -16.20 8.67
N LEU A 385 5.59 -15.26 8.40
CA LEU A 385 6.29 -15.13 7.11
C LEU A 385 7.66 -15.83 7.06
N GLU A 386 8.11 -16.40 8.17
CA GLU A 386 9.35 -17.16 8.20
C GLU A 386 9.25 -18.37 7.26
N VAL A 387 10.23 -18.49 6.37
CA VAL A 387 10.42 -19.65 5.49
C VAL A 387 11.41 -20.56 6.18
N VAL A 388 10.92 -21.67 6.72
CA VAL A 388 11.77 -22.73 7.27
C VAL A 388 12.53 -23.34 6.10
N GLN A 389 13.85 -23.13 6.07
CA GLN A 389 14.75 -23.69 5.06
C GLN A 389 14.98 -25.18 5.28
#